data_AF-A0A3M0WSL5-F1
#
_entry.id   AF-A0A3M0WSL5-F1
#
_cell.length_a   1.000
_cell.length_b   1.000
_cell.length_c   1.000
_cell.angle_alpha   90.00
_cell.angle_beta   90.00
_cell.angle_gamma   90.00
#
_symmetry.space_group_name_H-M   'P 1'
#
loop_
_entity.id
_entity.type
_entity.pdbx_description
1 polymer ?
#
loop_
_entity_poly.entity_id
_entity_poly.type
_entity_poly.pdbx_seq_one_letter_code
_entity_poly.pdbx_strand_id
1 'polypeptide(L)'
;MTNDAEEEKNPVLSSNGNFVVYTKAHDLYAYNVEEESEVRLTNDGGELIYNGWASWVYYEEILGRSSRYRAFWVSPNSKYVAFLRFDDSPVPEFPIYHSPGQHGKLEKTRYPKAGDPDPIVKLGIANLKTGKVVWADFDYSIDQYIAWPFWNPEGNVLTVQWMNRKQDTLKIFAVDPEIGSTNKIYEEHQDSWVEWFEDLKILKEGKGMIIRSNKSGWAHLYYFDSNGKLIKQLTDGQWEVKSIAYVDEANERIFFQGWDDESTENHLFVVNLDGSGLTKLTEQPGTHSCMVSPEGKYFIDRFSNINTPTKIDIFDGEGKFVKSLGNSKSELFDEYNLAQVELFRIPTEDGFELPVKWFLPPDFDENKKYPVLISIYGGPNAGTVRNSFPYWMQQYYLAQEGIIVASVDHRGSGHFGKQGVAWMHRNLGKWEMNDYITFVKWLEEKPFVDSNKIAITGGSYGGYVTCMAMTYGSDYFDYGLAQYSVTDWHLYDNVYTERYMDTPEENPEGYKNGSVLTYADKYKGGLLITHGTIDDNVHMQNTLQFIDKLETLNKDFEMMIYPGERHGVRRKFMHAFNLSMKFFFKNLLGRDFVM
;
A
#
# COMPACT_ATOMS: atom_id res chain seq x y z
N MET A 1 19.84 26.15 -1.00
CA MET A 1 20.69 26.40 0.20
C MET A 1 22.11 26.79 -0.19
N THR A 2 22.48 26.53 -1.44
CA THR A 2 23.73 26.93 -2.09
C THR A 2 23.43 27.89 -3.25
N ASN A 3 24.44 28.57 -3.80
CA ASN A 3 24.29 29.54 -4.90
C ASN A 3 24.44 28.89 -6.30
N ASP A 4 24.07 27.61 -6.46
CA ASP A 4 24.13 26.91 -7.75
C ASP A 4 22.73 26.74 -8.39
N ALA A 5 22.73 26.39 -9.68
CA ALA A 5 21.52 26.31 -10.50
C ALA A 5 20.80 24.95 -10.40
N GLU A 6 21.40 23.96 -9.75
CA GLU A 6 20.84 22.62 -9.65
C GLU A 6 19.94 22.51 -8.41
N GLU A 7 18.77 21.89 -8.57
CA GLU A 7 17.80 21.80 -7.49
C GLU A 7 18.27 20.85 -6.39
N GLU A 8 18.31 21.34 -5.15
CA GLU A 8 18.56 20.51 -3.97
C GLU A 8 17.28 19.78 -3.55
N LYS A 9 17.35 18.46 -3.46
CA LYS A 9 16.18 17.61 -3.20
C LYS A 9 16.30 16.84 -1.90
N ASN A 10 15.14 16.56 -1.30
CA ASN A 10 14.97 15.75 -0.09
C ASN A 10 15.86 16.18 1.11
N PRO A 11 15.97 17.46 1.47
CA PRO A 11 16.82 17.89 2.58
C PRO A 11 16.36 17.29 3.92
N VAL A 12 17.33 16.77 4.69
CA VAL A 12 17.12 16.21 6.03
C VAL A 12 18.13 16.82 6.99
N LEU A 13 17.64 17.35 8.10
CA LEU A 13 18.48 17.86 9.19
C LEU A 13 18.98 16.71 10.07
N SER A 14 20.26 16.73 10.45
CA SER A 14 20.83 15.81 11.43
C SER A 14 20.21 16.04 12.82
N SER A 15 20.26 15.03 13.69
CA SER A 15 19.61 15.10 15.02
C SER A 15 20.12 16.23 15.90
N ASN A 16 21.39 16.62 15.76
CA ASN A 16 21.96 17.77 16.47
C ASN A 16 21.77 19.12 15.77
N GLY A 17 21.27 19.14 14.53
CA GLY A 17 21.09 20.36 13.74
C GLY A 17 22.32 20.85 12.97
N ASN A 18 23.47 20.18 13.09
CA ASN A 18 24.73 20.67 12.53
C ASN A 18 24.89 20.38 11.03
N PHE A 19 24.20 19.37 10.49
CA PHE A 19 24.28 18.99 9.09
C PHE A 19 22.92 18.98 8.42
N VAL A 20 22.86 19.45 7.18
CA VAL A 20 21.74 19.22 6.27
C VAL A 20 22.21 18.29 5.16
N VAL A 21 21.62 17.10 5.07
CA VAL A 21 21.94 16.10 4.04
C VAL A 21 20.88 16.13 2.96
N TYR A 22 21.30 16.12 1.70
CA TYR A 22 20.39 16.25 0.57
C TYR A 22 21.00 15.65 -0.70
N THR A 23 20.17 15.42 -1.72
CA THR A 23 20.60 14.95 -3.03
C THR A 23 20.60 16.10 -4.05
N LYS A 24 21.63 16.19 -4.89
CA LYS A 24 21.76 17.17 -5.98
C LYS A 24 22.46 16.50 -7.16
N ALA A 25 21.89 16.62 -8.36
CA ALA A 25 22.34 15.91 -9.58
C ALA A 25 22.69 14.42 -9.36
N HIS A 26 21.82 13.71 -8.62
CA HIS A 26 21.97 12.28 -8.31
C HIS A 26 23.19 11.92 -7.44
N ASP A 27 23.86 12.90 -6.84
CA ASP A 27 24.85 12.72 -5.80
C ASP A 27 24.35 13.20 -4.43
N LEU A 28 24.97 12.67 -3.38
CA LEU A 28 24.67 12.99 -2.00
C LEU A 28 25.62 14.07 -1.48
N TYR A 29 25.07 15.04 -0.76
CA TYR A 29 25.78 16.18 -0.20
C TYR A 29 25.44 16.35 1.28
N ALA A 30 26.36 16.90 2.04
CA ALA A 30 26.15 17.36 3.41
C ALA A 30 26.62 18.80 3.56
N TYR A 31 25.72 19.68 3.98
CA TYR A 31 26.02 21.06 4.33
C TYR A 31 26.21 21.19 5.84
N ASN A 32 27.38 21.63 6.28
CA ASN A 32 27.66 21.96 7.67
C ASN A 32 27.15 23.38 7.97
N VAL A 33 26.16 23.46 8.86
CA VAL A 33 25.46 24.71 9.19
C VAL A 33 26.36 25.68 9.95
N GLU A 34 27.23 25.20 10.84
CA GLU A 34 28.11 26.04 11.64
C GLU A 34 29.33 26.54 10.86
N GLU A 35 29.90 25.68 10.02
CA GLU A 35 31.08 26.01 9.22
C GLU A 35 30.73 26.71 7.90
N GLU A 36 29.44 26.81 7.56
CA GLU A 36 28.93 27.32 6.28
C GLU A 36 29.63 26.66 5.08
N SER A 37 29.85 25.35 5.18
CA SER A 37 30.65 24.58 4.24
C SER A 37 29.89 23.38 3.70
N GLU A 38 30.19 22.98 2.47
CA GLU A 38 29.55 21.85 1.80
C GLU A 38 30.56 20.74 1.52
N VAL A 39 30.16 19.51 1.82
CA VAL A 39 30.88 18.29 1.46
C VAL A 39 30.05 17.50 0.47
N ARG A 40 30.58 17.29 -0.74
CA ARG A 40 30.04 16.32 -1.69
C ARG A 40 30.49 14.92 -1.26
N LEU A 41 29.53 14.05 -0.91
CA LEU A 41 29.79 12.73 -0.33
C LEU A 41 29.97 11.65 -1.40
N THR A 42 29.30 11.80 -2.55
CA THR A 42 29.42 10.88 -3.70
C THR A 42 29.71 11.66 -4.98
N ASN A 43 30.31 11.01 -5.98
CA ASN A 43 30.84 11.69 -7.16
C ASN A 43 30.64 10.96 -8.48
N ASP A 44 29.78 9.95 -8.51
CA ASP A 44 29.49 9.15 -9.70
C ASP A 44 28.01 9.22 -10.13
N GLY A 45 27.23 10.13 -9.55
CA GLY A 45 25.86 10.42 -9.97
C GLY A 45 25.78 10.82 -11.44
N GLY A 46 24.76 10.32 -12.14
CA GLY A 46 24.58 10.52 -13.58
C GLY A 46 23.21 10.09 -14.08
N GLU A 47 23.04 9.92 -15.39
CA GLU A 47 21.74 9.54 -15.97
C GLU A 47 21.20 8.19 -15.46
N LEU A 48 22.09 7.24 -15.17
CA LEU A 48 21.75 5.87 -14.76
C LEU A 48 22.23 5.51 -13.35
N ILE A 49 22.99 6.40 -12.71
CA ILE A 49 23.57 6.17 -11.38
C ILE A 49 22.96 7.17 -10.40
N TYR A 50 22.43 6.65 -9.30
CA TYR A 50 21.75 7.45 -8.28
C TYR A 50 22.30 7.15 -6.90
N ASN A 51 22.76 8.19 -6.17
CA ASN A 51 23.25 8.08 -4.80
C ASN A 51 22.29 8.77 -3.83
N GLY A 52 21.68 7.99 -2.93
CA GLY A 52 20.69 8.50 -1.98
C GLY A 52 19.36 8.92 -2.63
N TRP A 53 19.22 8.69 -3.94
CA TRP A 53 17.99 8.86 -4.71
C TRP A 53 17.57 7.50 -5.25
N ALA A 54 16.32 7.11 -5.05
CA ALA A 54 15.83 5.78 -5.40
C ALA A 54 15.71 5.58 -6.92
N SER A 55 16.04 4.38 -7.40
CA SER A 55 15.53 3.89 -8.69
C SER A 55 14.00 3.84 -8.66
N TRP A 56 13.34 3.88 -9.82
CA TRP A 56 11.88 3.96 -9.91
C TRP A 56 11.19 2.80 -9.18
N VAL A 57 11.63 1.55 -9.41
CA VAL A 57 11.00 0.36 -8.80
C VAL A 57 11.18 0.33 -7.28
N TYR A 58 12.31 0.85 -6.79
CA TYR A 58 12.56 1.01 -5.36
C TYR A 58 11.70 2.11 -4.74
N TYR A 59 11.51 3.22 -5.45
CA TYR A 59 10.62 4.29 -5.03
C TYR A 59 9.16 3.82 -4.94
N GLU A 60 8.72 3.03 -5.91
CA GLU A 60 7.33 2.57 -6.00
C GLU A 60 7.06 1.43 -4.99
N GLU A 61 7.85 0.35 -5.02
CA GLU A 61 7.47 -0.96 -4.44
C GLU A 61 8.22 -1.36 -3.17
N ILE A 62 9.33 -0.66 -2.84
CA ILE A 62 10.18 -1.03 -1.70
C ILE A 62 10.23 0.06 -0.64
N LEU A 63 10.59 1.29 -1.01
CA LEU A 63 10.71 2.44 -0.09
C LEU A 63 9.41 3.25 0.01
N GLY A 64 8.51 3.05 -0.95
CA GLY A 64 7.20 3.67 -1.05
C GLY A 64 7.23 5.15 -1.44
N ARG A 65 6.14 5.62 -2.05
CA ARG A 65 6.02 6.99 -2.57
C ARG A 65 6.21 8.09 -1.52
N SER A 66 5.95 7.79 -0.25
CA SER A 66 6.16 8.71 0.88
C SER A 66 7.63 9.07 1.10
N SER A 67 8.56 8.23 0.64
CA SER A 67 10.00 8.52 0.62
C SER A 67 10.36 9.71 -0.26
N ARG A 68 9.52 10.03 -1.27
CA ARG A 68 9.80 11.05 -2.30
C ARG A 68 11.16 10.83 -2.96
N TYR A 69 11.46 9.59 -3.31
CA TYR A 69 12.74 9.12 -3.85
C TYR A 69 13.93 9.21 -2.88
N ARG A 70 13.74 9.64 -1.63
CA ARG A 70 14.84 9.64 -0.65
C ARG A 70 15.25 8.21 -0.31
N ALA A 71 16.52 7.89 -0.55
CA ALA A 71 17.13 6.60 -0.23
C ALA A 71 18.38 6.78 0.65
N PHE A 72 18.29 7.65 1.67
CA PHE A 72 19.34 7.87 2.66
C PHE A 72 18.79 8.12 4.07
N TRP A 73 19.59 7.80 5.09
CA TRP A 73 19.23 7.80 6.51
C TRP A 73 20.41 8.33 7.35
N VAL A 74 20.21 9.48 8.01
CA VAL A 74 21.21 10.10 8.89
C VAL A 74 21.26 9.39 10.24
N SER A 75 22.45 9.13 10.77
CA SER A 75 22.62 8.48 12.07
C SER A 75 22.18 9.40 13.22
N PRO A 76 21.59 8.86 14.32
CA PRO A 76 21.18 9.65 15.48
C PRO A 76 22.31 10.48 16.13
N ASN A 77 23.54 9.96 16.10
CA ASN A 77 24.72 10.69 16.59
C ASN A 77 25.26 11.74 15.60
N SER A 78 24.60 11.95 14.46
CA SER A 78 24.95 12.95 13.44
C SER A 78 26.37 12.81 12.87
N LYS A 79 26.95 11.60 12.91
CA LYS A 79 28.29 11.31 12.40
C LYS A 79 28.27 10.72 10.98
N TYR A 80 27.23 9.96 10.64
CA TYR A 80 27.14 9.22 9.38
C TYR A 80 25.83 9.45 8.66
N VAL A 81 25.82 9.16 7.37
CA VAL A 81 24.63 8.90 6.58
C VAL A 81 24.77 7.57 5.86
N ALA A 82 23.80 6.69 6.02
CA ALA A 82 23.65 5.51 5.17
C ALA A 82 22.86 5.88 3.93
N PHE A 83 23.21 5.34 2.77
CA PHE A 83 22.49 5.59 1.52
C PHE A 83 22.54 4.38 0.60
N LEU A 84 21.51 4.24 -0.22
CA LEU A 84 21.53 3.28 -1.32
C LEU A 84 22.07 3.96 -2.58
N ARG A 85 22.98 3.27 -3.26
CA ARG A 85 23.44 3.60 -4.61
C ARG A 85 22.78 2.64 -5.59
N PHE A 86 22.13 3.17 -6.62
CA PHE A 86 21.50 2.41 -7.68
C PHE A 86 22.24 2.59 -9.00
N ASP A 87 22.34 1.50 -9.76
CA ASP A 87 22.78 1.49 -11.14
C ASP A 87 21.68 0.85 -12.00
N ASP A 88 20.99 1.70 -12.76
CA ASP A 88 19.87 1.33 -13.63
C ASP A 88 20.34 0.91 -15.04
N SER A 89 21.64 0.80 -15.30
CA SER A 89 22.14 0.37 -16.62
C SER A 89 21.61 -0.97 -17.12
N PRO A 90 21.33 -2.00 -16.29
CA PRO A 90 20.72 -3.23 -16.78
C PRO A 90 19.21 -3.07 -17.04
N VAL A 91 18.55 -2.09 -16.42
CA VAL A 91 17.10 -1.95 -16.42
C VAL A 91 16.60 -1.47 -17.79
N PRO A 92 15.63 -2.16 -18.42
CA PRO A 92 15.03 -1.73 -19.67
C PRO A 92 14.41 -0.34 -19.60
N GLU A 93 14.48 0.38 -20.72
CA GLU A 93 13.86 1.70 -20.88
C GLU A 93 12.44 1.53 -21.43
N PHE A 94 11.46 2.13 -20.76
CA PHE A 94 10.10 2.26 -21.24
C PHE A 94 9.79 3.71 -21.66
N PRO A 95 9.27 3.93 -22.89
CA PRO A 95 8.95 5.27 -23.37
C PRO A 95 7.52 5.70 -22.99
N ILE A 96 7.40 6.89 -22.41
CA ILE A 96 6.11 7.53 -22.07
C ILE A 96 5.95 8.80 -22.91
N TYR A 97 4.90 8.86 -23.73
CA TYR A 97 4.66 9.98 -24.64
C TYR A 97 3.85 11.11 -23.98
N HIS A 98 4.44 12.30 -23.96
CA HIS A 98 3.80 13.55 -23.58
C HIS A 98 3.30 14.29 -24.82
N SER A 99 1.99 14.52 -24.88
CA SER A 99 1.35 15.21 -26.00
C SER A 99 1.46 16.75 -26.09
N PRO A 100 1.82 17.53 -25.04
CA PRO A 100 1.90 19.00 -25.17
C PRO A 100 2.93 19.49 -26.20
N GLY A 101 2.62 20.60 -26.87
CA GLY A 101 3.48 21.23 -27.88
C GLY A 101 3.26 20.69 -29.30
N GLN A 102 4.07 21.15 -30.26
CA GLN A 102 3.94 20.72 -31.66
C GLN A 102 4.57 19.35 -31.95
N HIS A 103 5.57 18.96 -31.17
CA HIS A 103 6.38 17.76 -31.41
C HIS A 103 6.26 16.69 -30.32
N GLY A 104 5.49 16.97 -29.26
CA GLY A 104 5.45 16.15 -28.06
C GLY A 104 6.82 16.03 -27.37
N LYS A 105 6.89 15.18 -26.34
CA LYS A 105 8.13 14.79 -25.66
C LYS A 105 8.06 13.32 -25.28
N LEU A 106 9.18 12.61 -25.36
CA LEU A 106 9.31 11.26 -24.83
C LEU A 106 10.00 11.33 -23.46
N GLU A 107 9.29 10.93 -22.41
CA GLU A 107 9.88 10.59 -21.12
C GLU A 107 10.39 9.16 -21.20
N LYS A 108 11.63 8.95 -20.76
CA LYS A 108 12.31 7.65 -20.77
C LYS A 108 12.42 7.20 -19.33
N THR A 109 11.72 6.14 -18.97
CA THR A 109 11.69 5.62 -17.60
C THR A 109 12.39 4.27 -17.57
N ARG A 110 13.27 4.06 -16.59
CA ARG A 110 13.85 2.74 -16.31
C ARG A 110 12.80 1.94 -15.55
N TYR A 111 12.26 0.90 -16.18
CA TYR A 111 11.12 0.16 -15.66
C TYR A 111 11.33 -1.34 -15.92
N PRO A 112 11.72 -2.12 -14.89
CA PRO A 112 11.89 -3.56 -15.03
C PRO A 112 10.52 -4.24 -14.96
N LYS A 113 10.05 -4.85 -16.05
CA LYS A 113 8.83 -5.67 -16.03
C LYS A 113 9.13 -7.04 -15.46
N ALA A 114 8.10 -7.80 -15.09
CA ALA A 114 8.25 -9.19 -14.65
C ALA A 114 9.19 -10.00 -15.59
N GLY A 115 10.25 -10.57 -15.02
CA GLY A 115 11.32 -11.29 -15.73
C GLY A 115 12.51 -10.43 -16.19
N ASP A 116 12.40 -9.10 -16.20
CA ASP A 116 13.51 -8.20 -16.55
C ASP A 116 14.56 -8.13 -15.42
N PRO A 117 15.80 -7.69 -15.70
CA PRO A 117 16.80 -7.44 -14.67
C PRO A 117 16.47 -6.20 -13.81
N ASP A 118 16.71 -6.31 -12.52
CA ASP A 118 16.61 -5.24 -11.53
C ASP A 118 17.78 -4.24 -11.57
N PRO A 119 17.63 -3.04 -10.99
CA PRO A 119 18.75 -2.14 -10.76
C PRO A 119 19.76 -2.74 -9.78
N ILE A 120 21.05 -2.56 -10.04
CA ILE A 120 22.10 -3.01 -9.11
C ILE A 120 22.13 -2.04 -7.93
N VAL A 121 21.85 -2.56 -6.73
CA VAL A 121 21.81 -1.78 -5.49
C VAL A 121 23.05 -2.02 -4.63
N LYS A 122 23.63 -0.95 -4.06
CA LYS A 122 24.71 -1.01 -3.06
C LYS A 122 24.39 -0.18 -1.83
N LEU A 123 24.82 -0.64 -0.66
CA LEU A 123 24.70 0.10 0.60
C LEU A 123 26.01 0.82 0.92
N GLY A 124 25.98 2.16 0.89
CA GLY A 124 27.08 3.02 1.28
C GLY A 124 26.82 3.71 2.63
N ILE A 125 27.90 3.99 3.36
CA ILE A 125 27.89 4.73 4.63
C ILE A 125 28.95 5.82 4.52
N ALA A 126 28.52 7.08 4.53
CA ALA A 126 29.41 8.23 4.43
C ALA A 126 29.58 8.91 5.79
N ASN A 127 30.81 9.26 6.14
CA ASN A 127 31.08 10.16 7.26
C ASN A 127 30.75 11.61 6.84
N LEU A 128 29.86 12.27 7.58
CA LEU A 128 29.34 13.60 7.22
C LEU A 128 30.41 14.69 7.26
N LYS A 129 31.45 14.53 8.08
CA LYS A 129 32.53 15.51 8.22
C LYS A 129 33.65 15.30 7.21
N THR A 130 34.06 14.05 7.00
CA THR A 130 35.24 13.76 6.16
C THR A 130 34.89 13.42 4.71
N GLY A 131 33.63 13.12 4.41
CA GLY A 131 33.20 12.62 3.11
C GLY A 131 33.67 11.21 2.79
N LYS A 132 34.36 10.51 3.71
CA LYS A 132 34.81 9.13 3.49
C LYS A 132 33.59 8.21 3.40
N VAL A 133 33.47 7.49 2.29
CA VAL A 133 32.46 6.45 2.07
C VAL A 133 33.04 5.07 2.36
N VAL A 134 32.27 4.26 3.07
CA VAL A 134 32.50 2.84 3.32
C VAL A 134 31.33 2.06 2.73
N TRP A 135 31.62 0.96 2.03
CA TRP A 135 30.60 0.10 1.44
C TRP A 135 30.37 -1.10 2.33
N ALA A 136 29.12 -1.49 2.52
CA ALA A 136 28.80 -2.72 3.24
C ALA A 136 29.35 -3.94 2.46
N ASP A 137 29.89 -4.90 3.20
CA ASP A 137 30.47 -6.14 2.67
C ASP A 137 29.37 -7.16 2.34
N PHE A 138 28.73 -6.94 1.20
CA PHE A 138 27.78 -7.86 0.57
C PHE A 138 28.32 -8.34 -0.78
N ASP A 139 27.88 -9.52 -1.20
CA ASP A 139 28.03 -9.94 -2.59
C ASP A 139 26.96 -9.23 -3.44
N TYR A 140 27.38 -8.18 -4.15
CA TYR A 140 26.52 -7.39 -5.03
C TYR A 140 26.31 -8.03 -6.41
N SER A 141 26.86 -9.23 -6.67
CA SER A 141 26.60 -9.98 -7.91
C SER A 141 25.32 -10.83 -7.83
N ILE A 142 24.79 -11.01 -6.62
CA ILE A 142 23.54 -11.74 -6.39
C ILE A 142 22.36 -10.81 -6.70
N ASP A 143 21.37 -11.35 -7.42
CA ASP A 143 20.11 -10.68 -7.68
C ASP A 143 19.26 -10.63 -6.39
N GLN A 144 19.19 -9.44 -5.80
CA GLN A 144 18.71 -9.22 -4.44
C GLN A 144 18.27 -7.78 -4.24
N TYR A 145 17.44 -7.59 -3.21
CA TYR A 145 17.06 -6.28 -2.72
C TYR A 145 17.77 -5.98 -1.40
N ILE A 146 18.31 -4.77 -1.26
CA ILE A 146 18.80 -4.21 0.00
C ILE A 146 18.00 -2.96 0.31
N ALA A 147 17.35 -2.90 1.47
CA ALA A 147 16.48 -1.79 1.84
C ALA A 147 16.32 -1.63 3.36
N TRP A 148 15.57 -0.60 3.73
CA TRP A 148 15.19 -0.29 5.11
C TRP A 148 16.34 -0.32 6.13
N PRO A 149 17.35 0.56 6.00
CA PRO A 149 18.36 0.73 7.02
C PRO A 149 17.79 1.38 8.29
N PHE A 150 18.14 0.85 9.45
CA PHE A 150 17.81 1.36 10.78
C PHE A 150 19.09 1.55 11.59
N TRP A 151 19.34 2.79 12.01
CA TRP A 151 20.39 3.05 12.99
C TRP A 151 19.93 2.63 14.38
N ASN A 152 20.85 2.05 15.17
CA ASN A 152 20.60 1.93 16.60
C ASN A 152 20.52 3.32 17.26
N PRO A 153 19.91 3.44 18.45
CA PRO A 153 19.76 4.73 19.13
C PRO A 153 21.08 5.49 19.37
N GLU A 154 22.19 4.78 19.55
CA GLU A 154 23.52 5.36 19.73
C GLU A 154 24.18 5.81 18.40
N GLY A 155 23.63 5.38 17.27
CA GLY A 155 24.07 5.73 15.92
C GLY A 155 25.42 5.17 15.49
N ASN A 156 25.90 4.11 16.15
CA ASN A 156 27.19 3.47 15.87
C ASN A 156 27.08 2.08 15.22
N VAL A 157 25.86 1.55 15.07
CA VAL A 157 25.58 0.31 14.32
C VAL A 157 24.41 0.58 13.39
N LEU A 158 24.56 0.15 12.13
CA LEU A 158 23.48 0.18 11.15
C LEU A 158 22.93 -1.23 10.97
N THR A 159 21.62 -1.39 11.13
CA THR A 159 20.91 -2.62 10.76
C THR A 159 20.29 -2.43 9.38
N VAL A 160 20.33 -3.43 8.50
CA VAL A 160 19.73 -3.36 7.16
C VAL A 160 19.07 -4.68 6.78
N GLN A 161 18.01 -4.60 5.98
CA GLN A 161 17.30 -5.77 5.47
C GLN A 161 17.78 -6.13 4.06
N TRP A 162 17.93 -7.43 3.84
CA TRP A 162 18.31 -8.06 2.59
C TRP A 162 17.22 -9.06 2.21
N MET A 163 16.83 -9.10 0.94
CA MET A 163 15.80 -10.00 0.44
C MET A 163 16.21 -10.58 -0.90
N ASN A 164 15.98 -11.87 -1.14
CA ASN A 164 16.21 -12.45 -2.46
C ASN A 164 15.17 -11.94 -3.47
N ARG A 165 15.48 -12.03 -4.77
CA ARG A 165 14.56 -11.58 -5.85
C ARG A 165 13.14 -12.17 -5.74
N LYS A 166 13.02 -13.45 -5.37
CA LYS A 166 11.73 -14.12 -5.19
C LYS A 166 10.93 -13.60 -3.99
N GLN A 167 11.57 -12.86 -3.09
CA GLN A 167 10.95 -12.28 -1.89
C GLN A 167 10.39 -13.31 -0.91
N ASP A 168 10.87 -14.56 -0.97
CA ASP A 168 10.48 -15.63 -0.04
C ASP A 168 11.45 -15.78 1.13
N THR A 169 12.58 -15.05 1.12
CA THR A 169 13.62 -15.11 2.14
C THR A 169 14.17 -13.73 2.46
N LEU A 170 13.96 -13.29 3.71
CA LEU A 170 14.47 -12.03 4.24
C LEU A 170 15.55 -12.30 5.29
N LYS A 171 16.62 -11.51 5.25
CA LYS A 171 17.71 -11.53 6.23
C LYS A 171 17.91 -10.13 6.78
N ILE A 172 18.31 -10.04 8.06
CA ILE A 172 18.73 -8.77 8.66
C ILE A 172 20.21 -8.87 9.02
N PHE A 173 20.96 -7.82 8.67
CA PHE A 173 22.38 -7.70 8.95
C PHE A 173 22.65 -6.49 9.83
N ALA A 174 23.53 -6.65 10.81
CA ALA A 174 24.25 -5.54 11.44
C ALA A 174 25.46 -5.19 10.57
N VAL A 175 25.72 -3.90 10.38
CA VAL A 175 26.78 -3.34 9.55
C VAL A 175 27.60 -2.35 10.36
N ASP A 176 28.92 -2.54 10.38
CA ASP A 176 29.86 -1.60 10.99
C ASP A 176 30.05 -0.38 10.07
N PRO A 177 29.77 0.85 10.53
CA PRO A 177 29.85 2.04 9.68
C PRO A 177 31.27 2.51 9.34
N GLU A 178 32.31 2.04 10.04
CA GLU A 178 33.71 2.45 9.82
C GLU A 178 34.44 1.53 8.84
N ILE A 179 34.10 0.22 8.84
CA ILE A 179 34.78 -0.79 8.01
C ILE A 179 33.85 -1.56 7.06
N GLY A 180 32.53 -1.46 7.21
CA GLY A 180 31.56 -2.07 6.30
C GLY A 180 31.29 -3.55 6.53
N SER A 181 31.94 -4.19 7.51
CA SER A 181 31.73 -5.61 7.81
C SER A 181 30.28 -5.89 8.18
N THR A 182 29.72 -6.96 7.63
CA THR A 182 28.33 -7.37 7.85
C THR A 182 28.26 -8.60 8.75
N ASN A 183 27.24 -8.66 9.61
CA ASN A 183 26.94 -9.82 10.45
C ASN A 183 25.44 -10.14 10.37
N LYS A 184 25.08 -11.33 9.90
CA LYS A 184 23.68 -11.76 9.81
C LYS A 184 23.14 -12.02 11.22
N ILE A 185 22.09 -11.31 11.59
CA ILE A 185 21.43 -11.40 12.90
C ILE A 185 19.99 -11.89 12.79
N TYR A 186 19.45 -12.11 11.60
CA TYR A 186 18.12 -12.68 11.45
C TYR A 186 17.94 -13.30 10.07
N GLU A 187 17.09 -14.31 9.98
CA GLU A 187 16.63 -14.90 8.73
C GLU A 187 15.20 -15.42 8.91
N GLU A 188 14.34 -15.11 7.94
CA GLU A 188 12.99 -15.66 7.83
C GLU A 188 12.73 -16.12 6.40
N HIS A 189 12.14 -17.30 6.28
CA HIS A 189 11.66 -17.87 5.03
C HIS A 189 10.17 -18.16 5.15
N GLN A 190 9.42 -17.89 4.09
CA GLN A 190 8.00 -18.24 3.95
C GLN A 190 7.73 -18.77 2.54
N ASP A 191 6.91 -19.82 2.42
CA ASP A 191 6.65 -20.49 1.13
C ASP A 191 6.09 -19.58 0.03
N SER A 192 5.41 -18.49 0.42
CA SER A 192 4.88 -17.48 -0.50
C SER A 192 5.82 -16.29 -0.64
N TRP A 193 5.72 -15.31 0.27
CA TRP A 193 6.62 -14.16 0.35
C TRP A 193 6.74 -13.66 1.79
N VAL A 194 7.83 -12.96 2.08
CA VAL A 194 8.10 -12.27 3.34
C VAL A 194 7.90 -10.76 3.12
N GLU A 195 7.23 -10.09 4.06
CA GLU A 195 7.07 -8.64 4.03
C GLU A 195 8.31 -7.94 4.62
N TRP A 196 8.63 -6.73 4.15
CA TRP A 196 9.66 -5.91 4.79
C TRP A 196 9.22 -5.52 6.22
N PHE A 197 10.16 -5.53 7.16
CA PHE A 197 9.92 -5.05 8.53
C PHE A 197 10.12 -3.53 8.62
N GLU A 198 9.21 -2.76 8.03
CA GLU A 198 9.32 -1.30 7.94
C GLU A 198 9.23 -0.59 9.31
N ASP A 199 8.58 -1.23 10.29
CA ASP A 199 8.41 -0.71 11.65
C ASP A 199 9.33 -1.37 12.69
N LEU A 200 10.41 -2.02 12.25
CA LEU A 200 11.47 -2.57 13.09
C LEU A 200 11.90 -1.57 14.17
N LYS A 201 11.99 -2.02 15.43
CA LYS A 201 12.51 -1.21 16.55
C LYS A 201 13.81 -1.80 17.07
N ILE A 202 14.90 -1.07 16.93
CA ILE A 202 16.17 -1.38 17.60
C ILE A 202 16.16 -0.76 19.00
N LEU A 203 16.44 -1.56 20.02
CA LEU A 203 16.45 -1.14 21.42
C LEU A 203 17.81 -0.56 21.82
N LYS A 204 17.82 0.31 22.83
CA LYS A 204 19.04 0.94 23.36
C LYS A 204 19.99 -0.07 23.99
N GLU A 205 21.24 0.33 24.14
CA GLU A 205 22.26 -0.41 24.88
C GLU A 205 22.49 -1.85 24.36
N GLY A 206 22.16 -2.09 23.09
CA GLY A 206 22.30 -3.42 22.47
C GLY A 206 21.34 -4.48 23.02
N LYS A 207 20.21 -4.08 23.62
CA LYS A 207 19.19 -5.00 24.14
C LYS A 207 18.54 -5.88 23.06
N GLY A 208 18.58 -5.45 21.81
CA GLY A 208 18.14 -6.24 20.65
C GLY A 208 17.11 -5.50 19.80
N MET A 209 16.13 -6.23 19.28
CA MET A 209 15.14 -5.66 18.37
C MET A 209 13.74 -6.28 18.52
N ILE A 210 12.72 -5.49 18.23
CA ILE A 210 11.33 -5.93 18.11
C ILE A 210 10.94 -5.94 16.64
N ILE A 211 10.51 -7.11 16.17
CA ILE A 211 10.05 -7.35 14.79
C ILE A 211 8.55 -7.62 14.83
N ARG A 212 7.82 -7.05 13.88
CA ARG A 212 6.44 -7.43 13.56
C ARG A 212 6.48 -8.36 12.35
N SER A 213 6.20 -9.64 12.55
CA SER A 213 6.25 -10.67 11.50
C SER A 213 4.93 -11.44 11.44
N ASN A 214 4.52 -11.83 10.25
CA ASN A 214 3.33 -12.65 10.01
C ASN A 214 3.64 -14.15 9.85
N LYS A 215 4.85 -14.60 10.23
CA LYS A 215 5.29 -16.00 10.11
C LYS A 215 4.42 -17.04 10.81
N SER A 216 3.62 -16.64 11.80
CA SER A 216 2.65 -17.53 12.46
C SER A 216 1.33 -17.67 11.68
N GLY A 217 1.21 -17.00 10.54
CA GLY A 217 -0.02 -16.84 9.77
C GLY A 217 -0.75 -15.52 10.05
N TRP A 218 -0.37 -14.81 11.12
CA TRP A 218 -0.95 -13.55 11.59
C TRP A 218 0.19 -12.64 12.06
N ALA A 219 0.13 -11.34 11.74
CA ALA A 219 1.16 -10.39 12.14
C ALA A 219 1.23 -10.24 13.67
N HIS A 220 2.37 -10.60 14.27
CA HIS A 220 2.60 -10.51 15.72
C HIS A 220 3.98 -9.93 16.05
N LEU A 221 4.15 -9.52 17.30
CA LEU A 221 5.38 -8.93 17.81
C LEU A 221 6.32 -10.01 18.37
N TYR A 222 7.59 -9.93 17.98
CA TYR A 222 8.65 -10.84 18.40
C TYR A 222 9.86 -10.03 18.88
N TYR A 223 10.34 -10.36 20.08
CA TYR A 223 11.53 -9.74 20.66
C TYR A 223 12.74 -10.66 20.51
N PHE A 224 13.79 -10.14 19.88
CA PHE A 224 15.08 -10.80 19.68
C PHE A 224 16.19 -10.05 20.41
N ASP A 225 17.22 -10.76 20.87
CA ASP A 225 18.44 -10.12 21.35
C ASP A 225 19.29 -9.55 20.20
N SER A 226 20.41 -8.90 20.55
CA SER A 226 21.34 -8.31 19.57
C SER A 226 22.06 -9.30 18.67
N ASN A 227 22.04 -10.60 19.00
CA ASN A 227 22.61 -11.67 18.20
C ASN A 227 21.55 -12.39 17.35
N GLY A 228 20.29 -11.95 17.40
CA GLY A 228 19.21 -12.56 16.62
C GLY A 228 18.50 -13.72 17.29
N LYS A 229 18.79 -14.02 18.55
CA LYS A 229 18.12 -15.10 19.25
C LYS A 229 16.75 -14.62 19.71
N LEU A 230 15.70 -15.37 19.39
CA LEU A 230 14.35 -15.10 19.88
C LEU A 230 14.35 -15.18 21.41
N ILE A 231 14.00 -14.07 22.05
CA ILE A 231 13.78 -13.98 23.49
C ILE A 231 12.33 -14.33 23.80
N LYS A 232 11.37 -13.72 23.07
CA LYS A 232 9.94 -13.91 23.35
C LYS A 232 9.08 -13.57 22.13
N GLN A 233 8.04 -14.36 21.89
CA GLN A 233 6.88 -13.93 21.12
C GLN A 233 5.94 -13.17 22.06
N LEU A 234 5.74 -11.88 21.79
CA LEU A 234 5.08 -10.93 22.68
C LEU A 234 3.57 -10.93 22.51
N THR A 235 3.07 -11.28 21.33
CA THR A 235 1.66 -11.40 21.02
C THR A 235 1.39 -12.65 20.18
N ASP A 236 0.19 -13.22 20.30
CA ASP A 236 -0.29 -14.38 19.55
C ASP A 236 -1.83 -14.34 19.41
N GLY A 237 -2.36 -15.15 18.49
CA GLY A 237 -3.79 -15.28 18.25
C GLY A 237 -4.15 -15.38 16.77
N GLN A 238 -5.45 -15.28 16.48
CA GLN A 238 -6.02 -15.20 15.12
C GLN A 238 -6.49 -13.77 14.82
N TRP A 239 -5.59 -12.81 15.10
CA TRP A 239 -5.79 -11.37 14.93
C TRP A 239 -4.42 -10.75 14.60
N GLU A 240 -4.38 -9.54 14.03
CA GLU A 240 -3.11 -8.97 13.53
C GLU A 240 -2.70 -7.69 14.23
N VAL A 241 -1.44 -7.64 14.64
CA VAL A 241 -0.75 -6.39 14.95
C VAL A 241 -0.57 -5.61 13.64
N LYS A 242 -1.11 -4.40 13.61
CA LYS A 242 -1.03 -3.49 12.48
C LYS A 242 0.28 -2.71 12.46
N SER A 243 0.70 -2.17 13.61
CA SER A 243 1.90 -1.34 13.71
C SER A 243 2.34 -1.12 15.16
N ILE A 244 3.64 -0.99 15.41
CA ILE A 244 4.15 -0.52 16.70
C ILE A 244 3.94 1.00 16.82
N ALA A 245 3.19 1.43 17.85
CA ALA A 245 2.93 2.84 18.11
C ALA A 245 4.07 3.49 18.94
N TYR A 246 4.51 2.81 19.99
CA TYR A 246 5.59 3.29 20.87
C TYR A 246 6.20 2.15 21.68
N VAL A 247 7.51 2.21 21.94
CA VAL A 247 8.22 1.29 22.85
C VAL A 247 8.72 2.09 24.03
N ASP A 248 8.16 1.82 25.20
CA ASP A 248 8.55 2.40 26.48
C ASP A 248 9.61 1.52 27.15
N GLU A 249 10.86 1.66 26.73
CA GLU A 249 11.98 0.86 27.26
C GLU A 249 12.20 1.07 28.77
N ALA A 250 11.79 2.21 29.33
CA ALA A 250 12.00 2.54 30.74
C ALA A 250 11.05 1.76 31.66
N ASN A 251 9.81 1.54 31.20
CA ASN A 251 8.80 0.76 31.91
C ASN A 251 8.57 -0.63 31.31
N GLU A 252 9.38 -1.01 30.33
CA GLU A 252 9.31 -2.29 29.62
C GLU A 252 7.94 -2.59 28.99
N ARG A 253 7.31 -1.58 28.36
CA ARG A 253 6.00 -1.70 27.70
C ARG A 253 6.07 -1.39 26.20
N ILE A 254 5.22 -2.04 25.43
CA ILE A 254 5.02 -1.77 24.00
C ILE A 254 3.57 -1.40 23.77
N PHE A 255 3.34 -0.21 23.21
CA PHE A 255 2.06 0.21 22.69
C PHE A 255 2.01 -0.09 21.19
N PHE A 256 0.94 -0.72 20.74
CA PHE A 256 0.77 -1.08 19.34
C PHE A 256 -0.70 -1.00 18.91
N GLN A 257 -0.91 -0.79 17.62
CA GLN A 257 -2.24 -0.87 17.02
C GLN A 257 -2.46 -2.27 16.45
N GLY A 258 -3.66 -2.80 16.56
CA GLY A 258 -4.02 -4.12 16.05
C GLY A 258 -5.44 -4.16 15.51
N TRP A 259 -5.62 -4.96 14.46
CA TRP A 259 -6.92 -5.43 14.02
C TRP A 259 -7.37 -6.48 15.02
N ASP A 260 -8.43 -6.19 15.77
CA ASP A 260 -8.95 -7.07 16.82
C ASP A 260 -9.58 -8.34 16.22
N ASP A 261 -10.09 -9.26 17.05
CA ASP A 261 -10.80 -10.47 16.58
C ASP A 261 -11.93 -10.13 15.59
N GLU A 262 -12.58 -8.97 15.78
CA GLU A 262 -13.36 -8.35 14.72
C GLU A 262 -12.42 -7.56 13.79
N SER A 263 -11.91 -8.25 12.76
CA SER A 263 -10.90 -7.73 11.81
C SER A 263 -11.26 -6.40 11.11
N THR A 264 -12.53 -5.95 11.21
CA THR A 264 -12.99 -4.66 10.68
C THR A 264 -12.72 -3.48 11.64
N GLU A 265 -12.26 -3.77 12.85
CA GLU A 265 -11.99 -2.82 13.94
C GLU A 265 -10.50 -2.74 14.26
N ASN A 266 -10.01 -1.54 14.59
CA ASN A 266 -8.61 -1.29 14.93
C ASN A 266 -8.56 -0.65 16.31
N HIS A 267 -7.73 -1.18 17.19
CA HIS A 267 -7.62 -0.72 18.58
C HIS A 267 -6.17 -0.46 18.97
N LEU A 268 -5.97 0.34 20.01
CA LEU A 268 -4.69 0.47 20.69
C LEU A 268 -4.59 -0.58 21.80
N PHE A 269 -3.45 -1.25 21.86
CA PHE A 269 -3.10 -2.23 22.87
C PHE A 269 -1.78 -1.87 23.52
N VAL A 270 -1.56 -2.43 24.71
CA VAL A 270 -0.27 -2.43 25.40
C VAL A 270 0.09 -3.84 25.85
N VAL A 271 1.37 -4.19 25.80
CA VAL A 271 1.93 -5.44 26.33
C VAL A 271 3.30 -5.19 26.95
N ASN A 272 3.68 -5.96 27.96
CA ASN A 272 5.02 -5.89 28.55
C ASN A 272 6.07 -6.57 27.64
N LEU A 273 7.35 -6.20 27.76
CA LEU A 273 8.45 -6.79 26.98
C LEU A 273 8.72 -8.28 27.30
N ASP A 274 8.15 -8.80 28.38
CA ASP A 274 8.15 -10.23 28.70
C ASP A 274 6.94 -10.99 28.10
N GLY A 275 6.06 -10.28 27.40
CA GLY A 275 4.82 -10.79 26.80
C GLY A 275 3.63 -10.87 27.77
N SER A 276 3.77 -10.43 29.01
CA SER A 276 2.66 -10.38 29.98
C SER A 276 1.82 -9.11 29.83
N GLY A 277 0.64 -9.10 30.47
CA GLY A 277 -0.15 -7.87 30.63
C GLY A 277 -0.76 -7.30 29.35
N LEU A 278 -0.98 -8.13 28.31
CA LEU A 278 -1.67 -7.70 27.09
C LEU A 278 -3.04 -7.10 27.45
N THR A 279 -3.22 -5.82 27.15
CA THR A 279 -4.40 -5.04 27.50
C THR A 279 -4.84 -4.20 26.30
N LYS A 280 -6.14 -4.22 25.98
CA LYS A 280 -6.77 -3.33 25.01
C LYS A 280 -7.12 -2.01 25.70
N LEU A 281 -6.59 -0.89 25.20
CA LEU A 281 -6.75 0.44 25.82
C LEU A 281 -7.94 1.23 25.27
N THR A 282 -8.42 0.88 24.09
CA THR A 282 -9.58 1.51 23.44
C THR A 282 -10.73 0.51 23.36
N GLU A 283 -11.88 0.81 23.96
CA GLU A 283 -12.98 -0.16 24.12
C GLU A 283 -14.18 0.04 23.18
N GLN A 284 -14.33 1.22 22.57
CA GLN A 284 -15.50 1.52 21.74
C GLN A 284 -15.43 0.76 20.41
N PRO A 285 -16.47 0.02 19.98
CA PRO A 285 -16.44 -0.68 18.70
C PRO A 285 -16.27 0.27 17.52
N GLY A 286 -15.23 0.04 16.71
CA GLY A 286 -14.92 0.86 15.55
C GLY A 286 -13.43 0.91 15.21
N THR A 287 -13.06 1.97 14.49
CA THR A 287 -11.68 2.19 14.07
C THR A 287 -11.08 3.31 14.89
N HIS A 288 -10.14 2.95 15.75
CA HIS A 288 -9.26 3.87 16.47
C HIS A 288 -7.97 4.08 15.68
N SER A 289 -7.43 5.28 15.69
CA SER A 289 -6.12 5.58 15.12
C SER A 289 -5.35 6.41 16.13
N CYS A 290 -4.53 5.74 16.94
CA CYS A 290 -3.93 6.36 18.11
C CYS A 290 -2.50 6.83 17.88
N MET A 291 -2.13 7.92 18.54
CA MET A 291 -0.75 8.42 18.63
C MET A 291 -0.37 8.52 20.10
N VAL A 292 0.65 7.75 20.49
CA VAL A 292 1.13 7.67 21.88
C VAL A 292 2.18 8.76 22.12
N SER A 293 2.08 9.46 23.25
CA SER A 293 3.04 10.48 23.63
C SER A 293 4.41 9.88 23.94
N PRO A 294 5.50 10.66 23.87
CA PRO A 294 6.75 10.28 24.53
C PRO A 294 6.49 9.85 25.97
N GLU A 295 7.29 8.88 26.45
CA GLU A 295 7.15 8.26 27.78
C GLU A 295 5.81 7.52 28.02
N GLY A 296 4.96 7.36 27.01
CA GLY A 296 3.72 6.57 27.12
C GLY A 296 2.69 7.11 28.11
N LYS A 297 2.77 8.38 28.50
CA LYS A 297 1.89 8.98 29.53
C LYS A 297 0.46 9.27 29.06
N TYR A 298 0.30 9.55 27.77
CA TYR A 298 -0.98 9.87 27.14
C TYR A 298 -1.04 9.28 25.74
N PHE A 299 -2.24 9.17 25.19
CA PHE A 299 -2.42 9.01 23.76
C PHE A 299 -3.57 9.86 23.25
N ILE A 300 -3.45 10.32 22.00
CA ILE A 300 -4.57 10.86 21.24
C ILE A 300 -5.21 9.71 20.50
N ASP A 301 -6.53 9.62 20.56
CA ASP A 301 -7.33 8.67 19.81
C ASP A 301 -8.21 9.41 18.79
N ARG A 302 -8.03 9.06 17.52
CA ARG A 302 -8.93 9.45 16.43
C ARG A 302 -9.86 8.28 16.15
N PHE A 303 -11.08 8.36 16.67
CA PHE A 303 -12.09 7.31 16.59
C PHE A 303 -13.18 7.63 15.57
N SER A 304 -13.67 6.60 14.87
CA SER A 304 -14.96 6.63 14.15
C SER A 304 -15.52 5.22 14.02
N ASN A 305 -16.81 5.11 13.73
CA ASN A 305 -17.46 3.87 13.32
C ASN A 305 -18.47 4.16 12.20
N ILE A 306 -19.14 3.14 11.66
CA ILE A 306 -20.04 3.33 10.50
C ILE A 306 -21.15 4.38 10.72
N ASN A 307 -21.52 4.68 11.97
CA ASN A 307 -22.59 5.61 12.33
C ASN A 307 -22.09 6.90 13.01
N THR A 308 -20.80 6.96 13.36
CA THR A 308 -20.23 8.06 14.17
C THR A 308 -19.10 8.72 13.39
N PRO A 309 -19.29 9.97 12.92
CA PRO A 309 -18.23 10.78 12.33
C PRO A 309 -17.02 10.90 13.26
N THR A 310 -15.86 11.22 12.71
CA THR A 310 -14.61 11.24 13.46
C THR A 310 -14.66 12.12 14.71
N LYS A 311 -14.28 11.55 15.84
CA LYS A 311 -14.02 12.20 17.12
C LYS A 311 -12.53 12.10 17.45
N ILE A 312 -11.99 13.10 18.15
CA ILE A 312 -10.62 13.10 18.64
C ILE A 312 -10.64 13.37 20.14
N ASP A 313 -10.09 12.44 20.92
CA ASP A 313 -9.98 12.53 22.37
C ASP A 313 -8.55 12.27 22.85
N ILE A 314 -8.27 12.69 24.09
CA ILE A 314 -7.04 12.35 24.82
C ILE A 314 -7.40 11.39 25.95
N PHE A 315 -6.59 10.36 26.07
CA PHE A 315 -6.58 9.39 27.15
C PHE A 315 -5.22 9.40 27.86
N ASP A 316 -5.16 8.95 29.10
CA ASP A 316 -3.89 8.64 29.75
C ASP A 316 -3.33 7.30 29.25
N GLY A 317 -2.09 6.98 29.64
CA GLY A 317 -1.39 5.75 29.23
C GLY A 317 -2.05 4.45 29.67
N GLU A 318 -3.05 4.51 30.56
CA GLU A 318 -3.83 3.37 31.05
C GLU A 318 -5.23 3.28 30.41
N GLY A 319 -5.52 4.14 29.43
CA GLY A 319 -6.79 4.11 28.69
C GLY A 319 -7.92 4.92 29.34
N LYS A 320 -7.64 5.73 30.37
CA LYS A 320 -8.68 6.55 31.00
C LYS A 320 -8.87 7.85 30.25
N PHE A 321 -10.12 8.19 29.95
CA PHE A 321 -10.48 9.45 29.30
C PHE A 321 -10.00 10.66 30.10
N VAL A 322 -9.37 11.61 29.41
CA VAL A 322 -8.89 12.88 29.99
C VAL A 322 -9.74 14.05 29.48
N LYS A 323 -9.81 14.25 28.16
CA LYS A 323 -10.60 15.33 27.55
C LYS A 323 -10.85 15.09 26.07
N SER A 324 -11.87 15.73 25.53
CA SER A 324 -12.11 15.78 24.08
C SER A 324 -11.35 16.94 23.42
N LEU A 325 -10.85 16.70 22.20
CA LEU A 325 -10.19 17.71 21.36
C LEU A 325 -11.08 18.20 20.22
N GLY A 326 -11.96 17.35 19.69
CA GLY A 326 -12.86 17.74 18.61
C GLY A 326 -13.81 16.63 18.19
N ASN A 327 -14.93 17.05 17.58
CA ASN A 327 -15.92 16.15 17.02
C ASN A 327 -16.34 16.69 15.64
N SER A 328 -16.29 15.83 14.63
CA SER A 328 -16.68 16.19 13.26
C SER A 328 -18.20 16.16 13.05
N LYS A 329 -18.96 15.54 13.97
CA LYS A 329 -20.41 15.61 13.97
C LYS A 329 -20.86 17.02 14.35
N SER A 330 -21.26 17.82 13.36
CA SER A 330 -21.90 19.12 13.57
C SER A 330 -23.36 19.00 13.99
N GLU A 331 -23.97 20.08 14.46
CA GLU A 331 -25.41 20.15 14.75
C GLU A 331 -26.27 19.80 13.52
N LEU A 332 -25.82 20.16 12.32
CA LEU A 332 -26.50 19.85 11.05
C LEU A 332 -26.49 18.37 10.67
N PHE A 333 -25.66 17.53 11.30
CA PHE A 333 -25.48 16.15 10.85
C PHE A 333 -26.78 15.36 10.90
N ASP A 334 -27.55 15.55 11.97
CA ASP A 334 -28.82 14.87 12.21
C ASP A 334 -29.96 15.44 11.32
N GLU A 335 -29.73 16.52 10.59
CA GLU A 335 -30.69 17.08 9.62
C GLU A 335 -30.61 16.38 8.25
N TYR A 336 -29.51 15.69 7.94
CA TYR A 336 -29.35 14.98 6.68
C TYR A 336 -30.01 13.60 6.73
N ASN A 337 -30.82 13.30 5.71
CA ASN A 337 -31.36 11.96 5.50
C ASN A 337 -30.30 11.05 4.87
N LEU A 338 -29.32 10.63 5.67
CA LEU A 338 -28.21 9.79 5.21
C LEU A 338 -28.65 8.33 4.99
N ALA A 339 -27.94 7.66 4.09
CA ALA A 339 -28.09 6.23 3.82
C ALA A 339 -27.95 5.39 5.08
N GLN A 340 -28.70 4.28 5.14
CA GLN A 340 -28.55 3.29 6.20
C GLN A 340 -27.30 2.45 5.91
N VAL A 341 -26.36 2.39 6.86
CA VAL A 341 -25.09 1.67 6.69
C VAL A 341 -25.13 0.42 7.52
N GLU A 342 -24.87 -0.72 6.89
CA GLU A 342 -24.72 -2.00 7.59
C GLU A 342 -23.34 -2.59 7.32
N LEU A 343 -22.82 -3.29 8.33
CA LEU A 343 -21.57 -4.02 8.31
C LEU A 343 -21.86 -5.44 8.79
N PHE A 344 -21.58 -6.43 7.95
CA PHE A 344 -21.87 -7.84 8.22
C PHE A 344 -20.87 -8.74 7.49
N ARG A 345 -21.03 -10.05 7.61
CA ARG A 345 -20.21 -11.05 6.93
C ARG A 345 -21.06 -12.01 6.10
N ILE A 346 -20.48 -12.52 5.03
CA ILE A 346 -21.08 -13.59 4.22
C ILE A 346 -20.14 -14.79 4.17
N PRO A 347 -20.67 -16.03 4.28
CA PRO A 347 -19.87 -17.22 4.18
C PRO A 347 -19.52 -17.52 2.72
N THR A 348 -18.30 -18.01 2.50
CA THR A 348 -17.90 -18.73 1.29
C THR A 348 -18.15 -20.23 1.46
N GLU A 349 -18.24 -20.97 0.36
CA GLU A 349 -18.42 -22.43 0.39
C GLU A 349 -17.28 -23.15 1.14
N ASP A 350 -16.08 -22.56 1.18
CA ASP A 350 -14.89 -23.11 1.82
C ASP A 350 -14.55 -22.49 3.19
N GLY A 351 -15.47 -21.70 3.76
CA GLY A 351 -15.45 -21.34 5.19
C GLY A 351 -14.81 -19.99 5.56
N PHE A 352 -14.46 -19.15 4.59
CA PHE A 352 -14.14 -17.74 4.84
C PHE A 352 -15.41 -16.92 5.07
N GLU A 353 -15.36 -15.99 6.02
CA GLU A 353 -16.46 -15.07 6.38
C GLU A 353 -16.16 -13.66 5.86
N LEU A 354 -16.49 -13.38 4.60
CA LEU A 354 -16.12 -12.16 3.88
C LEU A 354 -16.81 -10.94 4.50
N PRO A 355 -16.07 -9.91 4.97
CA PRO A 355 -16.66 -8.67 5.43
C PRO A 355 -17.34 -7.91 4.30
N VAL A 356 -18.56 -7.44 4.55
CA VAL A 356 -19.36 -6.63 3.64
C VAL A 356 -19.80 -5.36 4.36
N LYS A 357 -19.65 -4.22 3.68
CA LYS A 357 -20.29 -2.96 4.07
C LYS A 357 -21.13 -2.47 2.93
N TRP A 358 -22.39 -2.12 3.18
CA TRP A 358 -23.24 -1.50 2.18
C TRP A 358 -24.00 -0.29 2.70
N PHE A 359 -24.39 0.56 1.75
CA PHE A 359 -25.18 1.77 1.95
C PHE A 359 -26.52 1.53 1.26
N LEU A 360 -27.58 1.40 2.05
CA LEU A 360 -28.95 1.28 1.59
C LEU A 360 -29.59 2.67 1.49
N PRO A 361 -30.53 2.89 0.56
CA PRO A 361 -31.30 4.12 0.49
C PRO A 361 -31.86 4.54 1.86
N PRO A 362 -31.90 5.84 2.20
CA PRO A 362 -32.41 6.28 3.49
C PRO A 362 -33.85 5.82 3.76
N ASP A 363 -34.68 5.79 2.72
CA ASP A 363 -36.07 5.32 2.69
C ASP A 363 -36.19 3.87 2.16
N PHE A 364 -35.19 3.03 2.45
CA PHE A 364 -35.14 1.64 2.01
C PHE A 364 -36.46 0.89 2.24
N ASP A 365 -36.93 0.24 1.18
CA ASP A 365 -38.14 -0.57 1.12
C ASP A 365 -37.80 -1.90 0.46
N GLU A 366 -37.91 -2.99 1.23
CA GLU A 366 -37.60 -4.36 0.81
C GLU A 366 -38.49 -4.86 -0.36
N ASN A 367 -39.59 -4.17 -0.65
CA ASN A 367 -40.50 -4.51 -1.75
C ASN A 367 -40.13 -3.83 -3.07
N LYS A 368 -39.14 -2.93 -3.07
CA LYS A 368 -38.60 -2.29 -4.29
C LYS A 368 -37.33 -2.99 -4.75
N LYS A 369 -37.07 -2.94 -6.06
CA LYS A 369 -35.85 -3.45 -6.68
C LYS A 369 -34.84 -2.31 -6.85
N TYR A 370 -33.63 -2.50 -6.34
CA TYR A 370 -32.53 -1.54 -6.42
C TYR A 370 -31.37 -2.11 -7.25
N PRO A 371 -30.75 -1.31 -8.14
CA PRO A 371 -29.45 -1.65 -8.71
C PRO A 371 -28.35 -1.62 -7.64
N VAL A 372 -27.26 -2.35 -7.89
CA VAL A 372 -26.12 -2.44 -6.98
C VAL A 372 -24.86 -1.91 -7.66
N LEU A 373 -24.10 -1.07 -6.95
CA LEU A 373 -22.74 -0.68 -7.33
C LEU A 373 -21.74 -1.25 -6.31
N ILE A 374 -20.91 -2.17 -6.78
CA ILE A 374 -19.82 -2.78 -6.03
C ILE A 374 -18.55 -1.94 -6.24
N SER A 375 -18.11 -1.23 -5.20
CA SER A 375 -16.92 -0.38 -5.23
C SER A 375 -15.78 -1.05 -4.47
N ILE A 376 -14.70 -1.38 -5.18
CA ILE A 376 -13.60 -2.21 -4.65
C ILE A 376 -12.23 -1.64 -4.97
N TYR A 377 -11.24 -2.10 -4.20
CA TYR A 377 -9.85 -2.12 -4.64
C TYR A 377 -9.39 -3.55 -4.96
N GLY A 378 -9.60 -4.51 -4.06
CA GLY A 378 -9.45 -5.94 -4.36
C GLY A 378 -8.01 -6.44 -4.56
N GLY A 379 -7.00 -5.63 -4.20
CA GLY A 379 -5.60 -6.05 -4.21
C GLY A 379 -5.19 -6.90 -3.00
N PRO A 380 -4.03 -7.58 -3.06
CA PRO A 380 -3.48 -8.31 -1.93
C PRO A 380 -3.35 -7.43 -0.69
N ASN A 381 -3.85 -7.92 0.44
CA ASN A 381 -3.77 -7.26 1.76
C ASN A 381 -4.32 -5.82 1.80
N ALA A 382 -5.24 -5.47 0.90
CA ALA A 382 -5.71 -4.10 0.70
C ALA A 382 -7.22 -3.94 1.00
N GLY A 383 -7.64 -4.41 2.18
CA GLY A 383 -9.04 -4.37 2.62
C GLY A 383 -9.60 -2.96 2.86
N THR A 384 -10.83 -2.76 2.40
CA THR A 384 -11.60 -1.50 2.41
C THR A 384 -12.81 -1.52 3.34
N VAL A 385 -13.22 -2.69 3.81
CA VAL A 385 -14.36 -2.91 4.70
C VAL A 385 -13.92 -2.80 6.15
N ARG A 386 -14.15 -1.62 6.71
CA ARG A 386 -13.83 -1.28 8.11
C ARG A 386 -15.04 -0.68 8.80
N ASN A 387 -15.15 -0.93 10.11
CA ASN A 387 -16.10 -0.24 10.99
C ASN A 387 -15.62 1.20 11.24
N SER A 388 -15.83 2.05 10.23
CA SER A 388 -15.34 3.44 10.19
C SER A 388 -16.30 4.30 9.39
N PHE A 389 -16.36 5.58 9.74
CA PHE A 389 -17.13 6.56 9.00
C PHE A 389 -16.40 6.89 7.68
N PRO A 390 -17.07 6.85 6.51
CA PRO A 390 -16.40 7.09 5.24
C PRO A 390 -15.91 8.54 5.14
N TYR A 391 -14.77 8.72 4.48
CA TYR A 391 -14.19 10.04 4.25
C TYR A 391 -14.94 10.83 3.15
N TRP A 392 -15.46 10.12 2.15
CA TRP A 392 -16.20 10.70 1.02
C TRP A 392 -17.70 10.45 1.21
N MET A 393 -18.52 11.41 0.75
CA MET A 393 -19.98 11.32 0.84
C MET A 393 -20.64 10.70 -0.40
N GLN A 394 -19.84 10.25 -1.38
CA GLN A 394 -20.36 9.76 -2.66
C GLN A 394 -21.27 8.53 -2.49
N GLN A 395 -20.94 7.62 -1.57
CA GLN A 395 -21.74 6.42 -1.31
C GLN A 395 -23.12 6.79 -0.76
N TYR A 396 -23.18 7.78 0.15
CA TYR A 396 -24.44 8.31 0.66
C TYR A 396 -25.28 8.95 -0.44
N TYR A 397 -24.65 9.73 -1.32
CA TYR A 397 -25.34 10.37 -2.44
C TYR A 397 -25.94 9.34 -3.41
N LEU A 398 -25.15 8.35 -3.83
CA LEU A 398 -25.63 7.27 -4.71
C LEU A 398 -26.76 6.46 -4.09
N ALA A 399 -26.69 6.19 -2.77
CA ALA A 399 -27.75 5.53 -2.03
C ALA A 399 -29.04 6.37 -1.96
N GLN A 400 -28.94 7.69 -1.77
CA GLN A 400 -30.08 8.61 -1.85
C GLN A 400 -30.76 8.60 -3.22
N GLU A 401 -30.01 8.32 -4.29
CA GLU A 401 -30.50 8.24 -5.67
C GLU A 401 -31.07 6.85 -6.00
N GLY A 402 -31.12 5.93 -5.03
CA GLY A 402 -31.70 4.61 -5.15
C GLY A 402 -30.73 3.52 -5.60
N ILE A 403 -29.42 3.68 -5.43
CA ILE A 403 -28.41 2.67 -5.75
C ILE A 403 -27.86 2.07 -4.45
N ILE A 404 -27.95 0.75 -4.27
CA ILE A 404 -27.22 0.09 -3.17
C ILE A 404 -25.73 0.15 -3.49
N VAL A 405 -24.94 0.82 -2.65
CA VAL A 405 -23.48 0.85 -2.81
C VAL A 405 -22.85 -0.12 -1.84
N ALA A 406 -22.09 -1.09 -2.33
CA ALA A 406 -21.49 -2.13 -1.52
C ALA A 406 -19.97 -2.19 -1.70
N SER A 407 -19.29 -2.59 -0.65
CA SER A 407 -17.89 -3.01 -0.65
C SER A 407 -17.81 -4.37 0.03
N VAL A 408 -17.07 -5.29 -0.57
CA VAL A 408 -16.77 -6.61 -0.01
C VAL A 408 -15.27 -6.84 -0.11
N ASP A 409 -14.70 -7.32 0.98
CA ASP A 409 -13.29 -7.70 1.03
C ASP A 409 -13.20 -9.22 0.91
N HIS A 410 -12.47 -9.68 -0.11
CA HIS A 410 -12.26 -11.10 -0.41
C HIS A 410 -11.26 -11.73 0.58
N ARG A 411 -11.08 -13.05 0.51
CA ARG A 411 -10.17 -13.80 1.41
C ARG A 411 -8.74 -13.27 1.47
N GLY A 412 -8.30 -12.60 0.40
CA GLY A 412 -6.96 -12.06 0.26
C GLY A 412 -6.82 -10.59 0.66
N SER A 413 -7.88 -9.94 1.12
CA SER A 413 -7.86 -8.51 1.46
C SER A 413 -7.22 -8.17 2.83
N GLY A 414 -6.76 -9.18 3.58
CA GLY A 414 -6.03 -8.98 4.86
C GLY A 414 -6.86 -9.20 6.12
N HIS A 415 -8.13 -9.64 6.01
CA HIS A 415 -8.96 -9.94 7.18
C HIS A 415 -8.66 -11.31 7.83
N PHE A 416 -7.94 -12.18 7.11
CA PHE A 416 -7.68 -13.57 7.51
C PHE A 416 -6.17 -13.84 7.68
N GLY A 417 -5.43 -12.79 8.01
CA GLY A 417 -3.98 -12.80 8.13
C GLY A 417 -3.25 -13.22 6.86
N LYS A 418 -1.96 -13.52 7.00
CA LYS A 418 -1.12 -14.06 5.92
C LYS A 418 -1.70 -15.32 5.30
N GLN A 419 -2.40 -16.14 6.09
CA GLN A 419 -3.03 -17.37 5.61
C GLN A 419 -4.10 -17.12 4.54
N GLY A 420 -4.87 -16.03 4.65
CA GLY A 420 -5.82 -15.62 3.61
C GLY A 420 -5.14 -15.01 2.40
N VAL A 421 -4.22 -14.07 2.61
CA VAL A 421 -3.53 -13.36 1.51
C VAL A 421 -2.70 -14.33 0.65
N ALA A 422 -2.08 -15.34 1.26
CA ALA A 422 -1.25 -16.32 0.56
C ALA A 422 -2.01 -17.14 -0.50
N TRP A 423 -3.36 -17.22 -0.46
CA TRP A 423 -4.14 -17.88 -1.52
C TRP A 423 -3.96 -17.21 -2.89
N MET A 424 -3.64 -15.92 -2.90
CA MET A 424 -3.41 -15.17 -4.14
C MET A 424 -2.05 -15.46 -4.76
N HIS A 425 -1.13 -16.11 -4.03
CA HIS A 425 0.19 -16.46 -4.56
C HIS A 425 0.05 -17.32 -5.82
N ARG A 426 0.78 -16.91 -6.85
CA ARG A 426 0.82 -17.48 -8.20
C ARG A 426 -0.50 -17.44 -8.98
N ASN A 427 -1.55 -16.81 -8.48
CA ASN A 427 -2.90 -16.88 -9.06
C ASN A 427 -3.74 -15.59 -8.90
N LEU A 428 -3.12 -14.40 -9.02
CA LEU A 428 -3.86 -13.13 -9.00
C LEU A 428 -5.03 -13.15 -10.00
N GLY A 429 -6.20 -12.67 -9.59
CA GLY A 429 -7.47 -12.66 -10.32
C GLY A 429 -8.36 -13.88 -10.12
N LYS A 430 -7.85 -14.97 -9.54
CA LYS A 430 -8.62 -16.22 -9.37
C LYS A 430 -9.54 -16.16 -8.15
N TRP A 431 -8.96 -16.01 -6.96
CA TRP A 431 -9.68 -16.17 -5.69
C TRP A 431 -10.49 -14.93 -5.34
N GLU A 432 -9.98 -13.77 -5.69
CA GLU A 432 -10.70 -12.51 -5.63
C GLU A 432 -11.99 -12.61 -6.42
N MET A 433 -11.93 -13.06 -7.68
CA MET A 433 -13.12 -13.18 -8.50
C MET A 433 -14.08 -14.26 -8.00
N ASN A 434 -13.58 -15.38 -7.50
CA ASN A 434 -14.41 -16.40 -6.85
C ASN A 434 -15.24 -15.80 -5.70
N ASP A 435 -14.61 -15.00 -4.85
CA ASP A 435 -15.25 -14.37 -3.70
C ASP A 435 -16.19 -13.24 -4.11
N TYR A 436 -15.86 -12.45 -5.13
CA TYR A 436 -16.76 -11.44 -5.70
C TYR A 436 -18.00 -12.06 -6.36
N ILE A 437 -17.85 -13.16 -7.09
CA ILE A 437 -18.99 -13.94 -7.62
C ILE A 437 -19.84 -14.51 -6.49
N THR A 438 -19.22 -14.98 -5.39
CA THR A 438 -19.94 -15.44 -4.20
C THR A 438 -20.81 -14.32 -3.62
N PHE A 439 -20.27 -13.10 -3.53
CA PHE A 439 -21.04 -11.95 -3.09
C PHE A 439 -22.21 -11.63 -4.04
N VAL A 440 -21.99 -11.66 -5.36
CA VAL A 440 -23.08 -11.43 -6.31
C VAL A 440 -24.19 -12.47 -6.17
N LYS A 441 -23.86 -13.76 -6.08
CA LYS A 441 -24.87 -14.81 -5.85
C LYS A 441 -25.69 -14.55 -4.59
N TRP A 442 -25.04 -14.12 -3.50
CA TRP A 442 -25.72 -13.74 -2.27
C TRP A 442 -26.63 -12.51 -2.45
N LEU A 443 -26.23 -11.53 -3.28
CA LEU A 443 -27.07 -10.39 -3.65
C LEU A 443 -28.30 -10.82 -4.43
N GLU A 444 -28.16 -11.75 -5.39
CA GLU A 444 -29.27 -12.24 -6.22
C GLU A 444 -30.36 -12.95 -5.41
N GLU A 445 -30.04 -13.49 -4.25
CA GLU A 445 -31.02 -14.06 -3.31
C GLU A 445 -31.90 -13.00 -2.62
N LYS A 446 -31.51 -11.71 -2.67
CA LYS A 446 -32.26 -10.65 -1.99
C LYS A 446 -33.45 -10.20 -2.83
N PRO A 447 -34.67 -10.20 -2.27
CA PRO A 447 -35.88 -9.84 -3.02
C PRO A 447 -35.86 -8.37 -3.48
N PHE A 448 -35.04 -7.52 -2.87
CA PHE A 448 -34.91 -6.11 -3.22
C PHE A 448 -33.74 -5.80 -4.18
N VAL A 449 -32.92 -6.77 -4.58
CA VAL A 449 -31.84 -6.54 -5.56
C VAL A 449 -32.36 -6.76 -6.99
N ASP A 450 -32.06 -5.82 -7.88
CA ASP A 450 -32.22 -5.97 -9.33
C ASP A 450 -31.01 -6.71 -9.92
N SER A 451 -31.14 -8.03 -10.10
CA SER A 451 -30.07 -8.90 -10.58
C SER A 451 -29.62 -8.62 -12.02
N ASN A 452 -30.29 -7.75 -12.78
CA ASN A 452 -29.85 -7.32 -14.12
C ASN A 452 -29.14 -5.95 -14.12
N LYS A 453 -28.82 -5.44 -12.92
CA LYS A 453 -28.19 -4.13 -12.72
C LYS A 453 -27.13 -4.17 -11.62
N ILE A 454 -26.17 -5.06 -11.77
CA ILE A 454 -25.02 -5.19 -10.88
C ILE A 454 -23.80 -4.58 -11.57
N ALA A 455 -23.33 -3.45 -11.04
CA ALA A 455 -22.13 -2.78 -11.50
C ALA A 455 -20.94 -3.03 -10.57
N ILE A 456 -19.73 -3.00 -11.12
CA ILE A 456 -18.47 -3.04 -10.36
C ILE A 456 -17.51 -1.94 -10.82
N THR A 457 -16.76 -1.36 -9.89
CA THR A 457 -15.81 -0.28 -10.17
C THR A 457 -14.58 -0.33 -9.27
N GLY A 458 -13.44 0.05 -9.85
CA GLY A 458 -12.18 0.17 -9.16
C GLY A 458 -11.10 0.81 -10.04
N GLY A 459 -10.00 1.21 -9.41
CA GLY A 459 -8.82 1.76 -10.08
C GLY A 459 -7.56 0.94 -9.77
N SER A 460 -6.57 0.98 -10.66
CA SER A 460 -5.31 0.21 -10.50
C SER A 460 -5.62 -1.29 -10.42
N TYR A 461 -5.27 -1.96 -9.33
CA TYR A 461 -5.69 -3.34 -9.07
C TYR A 461 -7.22 -3.51 -9.10
N GLY A 462 -7.98 -2.54 -8.58
CA GLY A 462 -9.44 -2.59 -8.65
C GLY A 462 -9.97 -2.44 -10.08
N GLY A 463 -9.21 -1.76 -10.93
CA GLY A 463 -9.47 -1.72 -12.36
C GLY A 463 -9.20 -3.07 -13.03
N TYR A 464 -8.12 -3.75 -12.64
CA TYR A 464 -7.83 -5.13 -13.05
C TYR A 464 -8.97 -6.09 -12.67
N VAL A 465 -9.40 -6.06 -11.40
CA VAL A 465 -10.54 -6.85 -10.92
C VAL A 465 -11.82 -6.50 -11.67
N THR A 466 -12.07 -5.23 -11.96
CA THR A 466 -13.23 -4.80 -12.76
C THR A 466 -13.16 -5.37 -14.18
N CYS A 467 -12.00 -5.34 -14.84
CA CYS A 467 -11.80 -5.96 -16.14
C CYS A 467 -12.00 -7.50 -16.07
N MET A 468 -11.51 -8.16 -15.03
CA MET A 468 -11.74 -9.59 -14.80
C MET A 468 -13.22 -9.92 -14.56
N ALA A 469 -13.94 -9.07 -13.82
CA ALA A 469 -15.38 -9.21 -13.60
C ALA A 469 -16.16 -9.09 -14.91
N MET A 470 -15.81 -8.14 -15.77
CA MET A 470 -16.48 -7.97 -17.06
C MET A 470 -16.07 -9.01 -18.12
N THR A 471 -14.99 -9.76 -17.91
CA THR A 471 -14.50 -10.78 -18.86
C THR A 471 -14.70 -12.19 -18.31
N TYR A 472 -13.88 -12.61 -17.36
CA TYR A 472 -13.95 -13.93 -16.73
C TYR A 472 -15.25 -14.13 -15.92
N GLY A 473 -15.68 -13.11 -15.16
CA GLY A 473 -16.87 -13.12 -14.33
C GLY A 473 -18.15 -12.59 -15.01
N SER A 474 -18.14 -12.42 -16.34
CA SER A 474 -19.10 -11.57 -17.05
C SER A 474 -20.56 -12.02 -16.93
N ASP A 475 -20.81 -13.27 -16.53
CA ASP A 475 -22.13 -13.80 -16.22
C ASP A 475 -22.80 -13.17 -14.98
N TYR A 476 -22.03 -12.51 -14.12
CA TYR A 476 -22.48 -11.98 -12.82
C TYR A 476 -22.47 -10.45 -12.74
N PHE A 477 -21.92 -9.75 -13.74
CA PHE A 477 -21.77 -8.30 -13.71
C PHE A 477 -22.26 -7.69 -15.03
N ASP A 478 -23.16 -6.72 -14.94
CA ASP A 478 -23.77 -6.06 -16.09
C ASP A 478 -22.96 -4.86 -16.58
N TYR A 479 -22.33 -4.13 -15.64
CA TYR A 479 -21.61 -2.90 -15.93
C TYR A 479 -20.29 -2.78 -15.17
N GLY A 480 -19.26 -2.26 -15.84
CA GLY A 480 -17.93 -2.07 -15.26
C GLY A 480 -17.38 -0.68 -15.52
N LEU A 481 -16.78 -0.05 -14.50
CA LEU A 481 -15.94 1.14 -14.66
C LEU A 481 -14.50 0.80 -14.24
N ALA A 482 -13.65 0.51 -15.22
CA ALA A 482 -12.26 0.15 -15.02
C ALA A 482 -11.34 1.38 -15.20
N GLN A 483 -10.57 1.72 -14.16
CA GLN A 483 -9.72 2.91 -14.17
C GLN A 483 -8.24 2.51 -14.07
N TYR A 484 -7.39 3.03 -14.98
CA TYR A 484 -5.92 2.89 -15.00
C TYR A 484 -5.45 1.48 -14.59
N SER A 485 -5.96 0.48 -15.31
CA SER A 485 -6.00 -0.92 -14.90
C SER A 485 -4.82 -1.72 -15.42
N VAL A 486 -4.25 -2.58 -14.57
CA VAL A 486 -3.42 -3.69 -15.05
C VAL A 486 -4.34 -4.63 -15.84
N THR A 487 -3.86 -5.09 -16.99
CA THR A 487 -4.61 -6.03 -17.85
C THR A 487 -3.83 -7.30 -18.12
N ASP A 488 -2.51 -7.25 -17.96
CA ASP A 488 -1.61 -8.39 -18.08
C ASP A 488 -0.41 -8.19 -17.16
N TRP A 489 -0.13 -9.16 -16.29
CA TRP A 489 0.94 -9.10 -15.30
C TRP A 489 2.35 -9.08 -15.92
N HIS A 490 2.53 -9.49 -17.18
CA HIS A 490 3.81 -9.30 -17.88
C HIS A 490 4.14 -7.82 -18.14
N LEU A 491 3.16 -6.91 -18.04
CA LEU A 491 3.32 -5.50 -18.37
C LEU A 491 3.63 -4.63 -17.16
N TYR A 492 3.59 -5.20 -15.96
CA TYR A 492 3.79 -4.52 -14.68
C TYR A 492 5.17 -4.85 -14.11
N ASP A 493 5.62 -4.11 -13.10
CA ASP A 493 6.99 -4.21 -12.61
C ASP A 493 7.28 -5.58 -11.97
N ASN A 494 8.54 -5.99 -12.01
CA ASN A 494 8.97 -7.28 -11.47
C ASN A 494 8.84 -7.37 -9.94
N VAL A 495 9.13 -6.32 -9.17
CA VAL A 495 9.12 -6.37 -7.70
C VAL A 495 7.72 -6.69 -7.19
N TYR A 496 6.70 -5.97 -7.65
CA TYR A 496 5.31 -6.26 -7.29
C TYR A 496 4.88 -7.61 -7.85
N THR A 497 5.08 -7.80 -9.16
CA THR A 497 4.49 -8.94 -9.86
C THR A 497 5.09 -10.25 -9.38
N GLU A 498 6.42 -10.35 -9.30
CA GLU A 498 7.10 -11.59 -8.89
C GLU A 498 6.86 -11.91 -7.41
N ARG A 499 6.61 -10.94 -6.53
CA ARG A 499 6.19 -11.19 -5.13
C ARG A 499 4.93 -12.04 -5.06
N TYR A 500 3.95 -11.75 -5.93
CA TYR A 500 2.65 -12.40 -5.90
C TYR A 500 2.51 -13.49 -6.95
N MET A 501 3.30 -13.49 -8.03
CA MET A 501 3.15 -14.38 -9.17
C MET A 501 4.38 -15.25 -9.47
N ASP A 502 5.48 -15.09 -8.75
CA ASP A 502 6.82 -15.57 -9.15
C ASP A 502 7.20 -15.06 -10.57
N THR A 503 8.31 -15.54 -11.14
CA THR A 503 8.70 -15.14 -12.50
C THR A 503 7.75 -15.72 -13.56
N PRO A 504 7.61 -15.10 -14.75
CA PRO A 504 6.85 -15.67 -15.86
C PRO A 504 7.35 -17.06 -16.30
N GLU A 505 8.65 -17.33 -16.16
CA GLU A 505 9.26 -18.64 -16.47
C GLU A 505 8.81 -19.72 -15.46
N GLU A 506 8.77 -19.38 -14.17
CA GLU A 506 8.36 -20.31 -13.11
C GLU A 506 6.85 -20.49 -13.00
N ASN A 507 6.06 -19.52 -13.47
CA ASN A 507 4.60 -19.51 -13.34
C ASN A 507 3.81 -19.17 -14.62
N PRO A 508 4.07 -19.82 -15.76
CA PRO A 508 3.46 -19.45 -17.04
C PRO A 508 1.93 -19.53 -17.05
N GLU A 509 1.35 -20.54 -16.38
CA GLU A 509 -0.11 -20.68 -16.29
C GLU A 509 -0.74 -19.63 -15.37
N GLY A 510 -0.06 -19.20 -14.30
CA GLY A 510 -0.55 -18.12 -13.45
C GLY A 510 -0.65 -16.80 -14.21
N TYR A 511 0.41 -16.43 -14.93
CA TYR A 511 0.41 -15.21 -15.75
C TYR A 511 -0.66 -15.25 -16.84
N LYS A 512 -0.82 -16.38 -17.51
CA LYS A 512 -1.90 -16.58 -18.50
C LYS A 512 -3.28 -16.46 -17.87
N ASN A 513 -3.53 -17.14 -16.75
CA ASN A 513 -4.85 -17.16 -16.10
C ASN A 513 -5.18 -15.84 -15.38
N GLY A 514 -4.16 -15.06 -15.00
CA GLY A 514 -4.30 -13.71 -14.45
C GLY A 514 -4.29 -12.60 -15.50
N SER A 515 -4.22 -12.91 -16.79
CA SER A 515 -4.33 -11.91 -17.87
C SER A 515 -5.79 -11.74 -18.27
N VAL A 516 -6.29 -10.50 -18.26
CA VAL A 516 -7.64 -10.14 -18.74
C VAL A 516 -7.80 -10.55 -20.20
N LEU A 517 -6.72 -10.47 -20.98
CA LEU A 517 -6.70 -10.77 -22.41
C LEU A 517 -7.11 -12.22 -22.71
N THR A 518 -6.86 -13.14 -21.77
CA THR A 518 -7.24 -14.55 -21.86
C THR A 518 -8.75 -14.77 -21.92
N TYR A 519 -9.53 -13.85 -21.36
CA TYR A 519 -10.99 -13.98 -21.24
C TYR A 519 -11.77 -12.92 -22.03
N ALA A 520 -11.09 -12.11 -22.85
CA ALA A 520 -11.70 -11.02 -23.59
C ALA A 520 -12.85 -11.48 -24.53
N ASP A 521 -12.84 -12.73 -24.99
CA ASP A 521 -13.92 -13.34 -25.80
C ASP A 521 -15.24 -13.48 -25.03
N LYS A 522 -15.15 -13.67 -23.71
CA LYS A 522 -16.28 -13.79 -22.78
C LYS A 522 -16.90 -12.45 -22.39
N TYR A 523 -16.28 -11.33 -22.76
CA TYR A 523 -16.80 -10.00 -22.44
C TYR A 523 -18.24 -9.81 -22.94
N LYS A 524 -19.11 -9.33 -22.04
CA LYS A 524 -20.48 -8.86 -22.29
C LYS A 524 -20.83 -7.76 -21.27
N GLY A 525 -21.92 -7.02 -21.51
CA GLY A 525 -22.35 -5.90 -20.67
C GLY A 525 -21.72 -4.56 -21.08
N GLY A 526 -21.88 -3.52 -20.26
CA GLY A 526 -21.35 -2.18 -20.53
C GLY A 526 -20.06 -1.90 -19.78
N LEU A 527 -18.96 -1.63 -20.50
CA LEU A 527 -17.65 -1.33 -19.89
C LEU A 527 -17.22 0.10 -20.26
N LEU A 528 -16.90 0.90 -19.24
CA LEU A 528 -16.19 2.18 -19.40
C LEU A 528 -14.75 2.03 -18.89
N ILE A 529 -13.79 2.28 -19.78
CA ILE A 529 -12.35 2.27 -19.47
C ILE A 529 -11.85 3.70 -19.36
N THR A 530 -11.08 4.02 -18.32
CA THR A 530 -10.42 5.31 -18.19
C THR A 530 -8.92 5.18 -17.93
N HIS A 531 -8.09 6.06 -18.51
CA HIS A 531 -6.64 5.98 -18.33
C HIS A 531 -5.95 7.35 -18.54
N GLY A 532 -4.93 7.63 -17.73
CA GLY A 532 -3.99 8.74 -17.96
C GLY A 532 -2.99 8.44 -19.07
N THR A 533 -2.70 9.40 -19.96
CA THR A 533 -1.80 9.13 -21.10
C THR A 533 -0.32 9.03 -20.72
N ILE A 534 0.05 9.52 -19.53
CA ILE A 534 1.44 9.52 -19.05
C ILE A 534 1.58 8.73 -17.75
N ASP A 535 0.70 7.74 -17.51
CA ASP A 535 0.79 6.81 -16.39
C ASP A 535 2.14 6.08 -16.43
N ASP A 536 2.96 6.33 -15.42
CA ASP A 536 4.29 5.75 -15.23
C ASP A 536 4.30 4.56 -14.27
N ASN A 537 3.14 4.17 -13.74
CA ASN A 537 3.02 2.98 -12.93
C ASN A 537 2.30 1.88 -13.72
N VAL A 538 1.00 2.04 -13.96
CA VAL A 538 0.28 1.15 -14.88
C VAL A 538 0.35 1.80 -16.25
N HIS A 539 1.36 1.47 -17.04
CA HIS A 539 1.52 2.08 -18.35
C HIS A 539 0.27 1.90 -19.22
N MET A 540 -0.08 2.95 -19.98
CA MET A 540 -1.21 2.94 -20.92
C MET A 540 -1.15 1.79 -21.94
N GLN A 541 0.04 1.18 -22.12
CA GLN A 541 0.23 -0.09 -22.84
C GLN A 541 -0.78 -1.17 -22.42
N ASN A 542 -1.15 -1.27 -21.13
CA ASN A 542 -2.16 -2.19 -20.64
C ASN A 542 -3.51 -1.97 -21.36
N THR A 543 -4.06 -0.75 -21.25
CA THR A 543 -5.32 -0.42 -21.91
C THR A 543 -5.26 -0.56 -23.41
N LEU A 544 -4.16 -0.15 -24.05
CA LEU A 544 -4.02 -0.26 -25.51
C LEU A 544 -4.08 -1.72 -26.00
N GLN A 545 -3.43 -2.66 -25.30
CA GLN A 545 -3.50 -4.07 -25.66
C GLN A 545 -4.88 -4.67 -25.40
N PHE A 546 -5.56 -4.25 -24.33
CA PHE A 546 -6.90 -4.76 -24.04
C PHE A 546 -7.94 -4.28 -25.07
N ILE A 547 -7.93 -2.99 -25.43
CA ILE A 547 -8.88 -2.48 -26.42
C ILE A 547 -8.62 -3.06 -27.82
N ASP A 548 -7.36 -3.24 -28.22
CA ASP A 548 -7.01 -3.90 -29.49
C ASP A 548 -7.60 -5.32 -29.56
N LYS A 549 -7.54 -6.06 -28.44
CA LYS A 549 -8.15 -7.38 -28.33
C LYS A 549 -9.68 -7.34 -28.43
N LEU A 550 -10.34 -6.38 -27.78
CA LEU A 550 -11.80 -6.21 -27.83
C LEU A 550 -12.26 -5.81 -29.25
N GLU A 551 -11.57 -4.89 -29.89
CA GLU A 551 -11.82 -4.45 -31.28
C GLU A 551 -11.67 -5.62 -32.26
N THR A 552 -10.61 -6.42 -32.11
CA THR A 552 -10.39 -7.64 -32.91
C THR A 552 -11.53 -8.65 -32.75
N LEU A 553 -12.14 -8.72 -31.56
CA LEU A 553 -13.29 -9.57 -31.25
C LEU A 553 -14.64 -8.92 -31.61
N ASN A 554 -14.63 -7.71 -32.18
CA ASN A 554 -15.82 -6.92 -32.51
C ASN A 554 -16.74 -6.71 -31.28
N LYS A 555 -16.14 -6.27 -30.17
CA LYS A 555 -16.84 -5.95 -28.92
C LYS A 555 -16.81 -4.45 -28.65
N ASP A 556 -17.98 -3.88 -28.35
CA ASP A 556 -18.13 -2.44 -28.05
C ASP A 556 -17.74 -2.10 -26.60
N PHE A 557 -17.09 -0.97 -26.38
CA PHE A 557 -16.75 -0.43 -25.06
C PHE A 557 -16.78 1.10 -25.09
N GLU A 558 -16.93 1.74 -23.94
CA GLU A 558 -16.74 3.18 -23.76
C GLU A 558 -15.31 3.47 -23.25
N MET A 559 -14.69 4.55 -23.70
CA MET A 559 -13.34 4.94 -23.27
C MET A 559 -13.24 6.43 -22.99
N MET A 560 -12.58 6.80 -21.89
CA MET A 560 -12.16 8.18 -21.63
C MET A 560 -10.67 8.25 -21.33
N ILE A 561 -9.94 8.90 -22.22
CA ILE A 561 -8.52 9.20 -22.03
C ILE A 561 -8.37 10.52 -21.29
N TYR A 562 -7.42 10.57 -20.34
CA TYR A 562 -7.06 11.77 -19.61
C TYR A 562 -5.64 12.23 -19.96
N PRO A 563 -5.48 13.12 -20.97
CA PRO A 563 -4.16 13.60 -21.39
C PRO A 563 -3.41 14.30 -20.25
N GLY A 564 -2.15 13.91 -20.05
CA GLY A 564 -1.25 14.50 -19.05
C GLY A 564 -1.52 14.09 -17.60
N GLU A 565 -2.44 13.16 -17.35
CA GLU A 565 -2.56 12.49 -16.05
C GLU A 565 -1.66 11.25 -16.00
N ARG A 566 -1.11 10.98 -14.81
CA ARG A 566 -0.31 9.78 -14.49
C ARG A 566 -1.21 8.67 -13.93
N HIS A 567 -0.73 7.93 -12.93
CA HIS A 567 -1.51 6.93 -12.20
C HIS A 567 -2.65 7.54 -11.38
N GLY A 568 -3.85 7.51 -11.96
CA GLY A 568 -5.05 8.19 -11.45
C GLY A 568 -5.27 9.58 -12.06
N VAL A 569 -6.51 10.07 -11.95
CA VAL A 569 -6.92 11.38 -12.50
C VAL A 569 -6.97 12.41 -11.38
N ARG A 570 -5.99 13.32 -11.32
CA ARG A 570 -5.90 14.34 -10.26
C ARG A 570 -6.31 15.72 -10.75
N ARG A 571 -5.71 16.23 -11.82
CA ARG A 571 -5.98 17.61 -12.28
C ARG A 571 -7.36 17.73 -12.89
N LYS A 572 -7.86 16.64 -13.47
CA LYS A 572 -9.19 16.54 -14.10
C LYS A 572 -10.19 15.74 -13.25
N PHE A 573 -9.97 15.68 -11.93
CA PHE A 573 -10.78 14.87 -11.01
C PHE A 573 -12.28 15.12 -11.16
N MET A 574 -12.72 16.39 -11.20
CA MET A 574 -14.15 16.70 -11.33
C MET A 574 -14.78 16.17 -12.62
N HIS A 575 -14.04 16.15 -13.72
CA HIS A 575 -14.52 15.55 -14.96
C HIS A 575 -14.65 14.02 -14.82
N ALA A 576 -13.64 13.37 -14.25
CA ALA A 576 -13.68 11.92 -13.98
C ALA A 576 -14.83 11.53 -13.06
N PHE A 577 -15.02 12.27 -11.97
CA PHE A 577 -16.15 12.09 -11.07
C PHE A 577 -17.48 12.21 -11.82
N ASN A 578 -17.70 13.28 -12.57
CA ASN A 578 -18.94 13.50 -13.32
C ASN A 578 -19.18 12.43 -14.39
N LEU A 579 -18.12 11.93 -15.04
CA LEU A 579 -18.21 10.84 -16.00
C LEU A 579 -18.68 9.55 -15.32
N SER A 580 -18.10 9.19 -14.18
CA SER A 580 -18.52 8.03 -13.39
C SER A 580 -20.00 8.13 -12.99
N MET A 581 -20.42 9.31 -12.51
CA MET A 581 -21.82 9.56 -12.16
C MET A 581 -22.76 9.40 -13.37
N LYS A 582 -22.42 9.98 -14.53
CA LYS A 582 -23.17 9.80 -15.78
C LYS A 582 -23.27 8.34 -16.19
N PHE A 583 -22.19 7.59 -16.11
CA PHE A 583 -22.16 6.18 -16.45
C PHE A 583 -23.10 5.36 -15.56
N PHE A 584 -23.04 5.54 -14.24
CA PHE A 584 -23.92 4.81 -13.32
C PHE A 584 -25.38 5.25 -13.41
N PHE A 585 -25.66 6.55 -13.55
CA PHE A 585 -27.04 7.04 -13.70
C PHE A 585 -27.70 6.51 -14.98
N LYS A 586 -26.98 6.57 -16.10
CA LYS A 586 -27.46 6.03 -17.39
C LYS A 586 -27.76 4.54 -17.29
N ASN A 587 -26.81 3.75 -16.79
CA ASN A 587 -26.87 2.30 -16.87
C ASN A 587 -27.66 1.63 -15.73
N LEU A 588 -27.63 2.20 -14.52
CA LEU A 588 -28.35 1.65 -13.36
C LEU A 588 -29.73 2.27 -13.18
N LEU A 589 -29.87 3.57 -13.42
CA LEU A 589 -31.12 4.31 -13.17
C LEU A 589 -31.91 4.63 -14.45
N GLY A 590 -31.31 4.49 -15.63
CA GLY A 590 -31.98 4.80 -16.90
C GLY A 590 -32.31 6.28 -17.10
N ARG A 591 -31.58 7.18 -16.44
CA ARG A 591 -31.75 8.64 -16.55
C ARG A 591 -30.40 9.35 -16.59
N ASP A 592 -30.38 10.59 -17.06
CA ASP A 592 -29.17 11.40 -17.08
C ASP A 592 -28.79 11.92 -15.68
N PHE A 593 -27.48 12.03 -15.43
CA PHE A 593 -26.96 12.74 -14.25
C PHE A 593 -27.05 14.24 -14.46
N VAL A 594 -27.76 14.94 -13.57
CA VAL A 594 -27.88 16.40 -13.53
C VAL A 594 -27.13 16.89 -12.29
N MET A 595 -26.16 17.78 -12.49
CA MET A 595 -25.37 18.38 -11.41
C MET A 595 -26.17 19.38 -10.58
#